data_AF-A0A7Z0M7E2-F1
#
_entry.id   AF-A0A7Z0M7E2-F1
#
_cell.length_a   1.000
_cell.length_b   1.000
_cell.length_c   1.000
_cell.angle_alpha   90.00
_cell.angle_beta   90.00
_cell.angle_gamma   90.00
#
_symmetry.space_group_name_H-M   'P 1'
#
loop_
_entity.id
_entity.type
_entity.pdbx_description
1 polymer ?
#
loop_
_entity_poly.entity_id
_entity_poly.type
_entity_poly.pdbx_seq_one_letter_code
_entity_poly.pdbx_strand_id
1 'polypeptide(L)'
;MIDKMTQIKLKKYLVLLGVSLSLAGIVYGYIQYNLARYSVYYASHMPRKEEAKPELIMALENINWIDKQNTENIYFHEDREDIIYLNKDAYFKKKKKYTDYYVRLEKKNGLNFYYTDSIGKFRTYSSPDNWEEKPLEEVSLQELENLLAPATKDIVKAQKTPTINLQKLFNQKYESRFNH
;
A
#
# COMPACT_ATOMS: atom_id res chain seq x y z
N MET A 1 -28.15 50.48 -1.11
CA MET A 1 -26.69 50.74 -0.96
C MET A 1 -26.25 50.08 0.33
N ILE A 2 -25.29 49.15 0.31
CA ILE A 2 -24.75 48.52 1.52
C ILE A 2 -23.84 49.54 2.22
N ASP A 3 -24.01 49.77 3.52
CA ASP A 3 -23.21 50.77 4.24
C ASP A 3 -21.74 50.34 4.37
N LYS A 4 -20.85 51.32 4.56
CA LYS A 4 -19.41 51.13 4.60
C LYS A 4 -18.96 50.16 5.71
N MET A 5 -19.61 50.15 6.88
CA MET A 5 -19.30 49.17 7.93
C MET A 5 -19.70 47.76 7.51
N THR A 6 -20.85 47.58 6.87
CA THR A 6 -21.28 46.26 6.37
C THR A 6 -20.33 45.75 5.28
N GLN A 7 -19.85 46.61 4.38
CA GLN A 7 -18.81 46.24 3.40
C GLN A 7 -17.48 45.82 4.07
N ILE A 8 -17.05 46.51 5.13
CA ILE A 8 -15.84 46.16 5.88
C ILE A 8 -16.01 44.81 6.59
N LYS A 9 -17.17 44.57 7.22
CA LYS A 9 -17.48 43.31 7.88
C LYS A 9 -17.48 42.15 6.87
N LEU A 10 -18.12 42.31 5.72
CA LEU A 10 -18.17 41.30 4.67
C LEU A 10 -16.76 40.94 4.16
N LYS A 11 -15.91 41.94 3.90
CA LYS A 11 -14.50 41.70 3.52
C LYS A 11 -13.74 40.92 4.59
N LYS A 12 -13.93 41.24 5.88
CA LYS A 12 -13.31 40.49 6.99
C LYS A 12 -13.79 39.04 7.02
N TYR A 13 -15.08 38.79 6.83
CA TYR A 13 -15.62 37.42 6.77
C TYR A 13 -15.06 36.62 5.60
N LEU A 14 -14.96 37.23 4.42
CA LEU A 14 -14.36 36.58 3.25
C LEU A 14 -12.89 36.22 3.47
N VAL A 15 -12.12 37.12 4.09
CA VAL A 15 -10.72 36.86 4.46
C VAL A 15 -10.64 35.71 5.46
N LEU A 16 -11.46 35.73 6.52
CA LEU A 16 -11.47 34.65 7.52
C LEU A 16 -11.84 33.30 6.90
N LEU A 17 -12.87 33.27 6.05
CA LEU A 17 -13.27 32.06 5.34
C LEU A 17 -12.13 31.53 4.46
N GLY A 18 -11.46 32.39 3.70
CA GLY A 18 -10.32 32.01 2.87
C GLY A 18 -9.17 31.41 3.68
N VAL A 19 -8.83 32.02 4.82
CA VAL A 19 -7.80 31.50 5.74
C VAL A 19 -8.22 30.15 6.32
N SER A 20 -9.48 30.00 6.78
CA SER A 20 -9.99 28.74 7.34
C SER A 20 -9.97 27.61 6.31
N LEU A 21 -10.39 27.86 5.07
CA LEU A 21 -10.36 26.87 4.00
C LEU A 21 -8.93 26.47 3.64
N SER A 22 -8.01 27.43 3.59
CA SER A 22 -6.59 27.18 3.33
C SER A 22 -5.98 26.30 4.42
N LEU A 23 -6.26 26.60 5.69
CA LEU A 23 -5.79 25.80 6.82
C LEU A 23 -6.36 24.38 6.80
N ALA A 24 -7.66 24.24 6.51
CA ALA A 24 -8.29 22.93 6.36
C ALA A 24 -7.66 22.11 5.24
N GLY A 25 -7.34 22.74 4.10
CA GLY A 25 -6.65 22.11 2.98
C GLY A 25 -5.25 21.62 3.36
N ILE A 26 -4.47 22.44 4.08
CA ILE A 26 -3.12 22.05 4.55
C ILE A 26 -3.20 20.86 5.51
N VAL A 27 -4.12 20.89 6.48
CA VAL A 27 -4.30 19.79 7.44
C VAL A 27 -4.74 18.52 6.73
N TYR A 28 -5.69 18.61 5.81
CA TYR A 28 -6.14 17.47 5.01
C TYR A 28 -5.00 16.88 4.16
N GLY A 29 -4.23 17.74 3.48
CA GLY A 29 -3.07 17.32 2.69
C GLY A 29 -2.02 16.62 3.55
N TYR A 30 -1.71 17.17 4.73
CA TYR A 30 -0.79 16.54 5.67
C TYR A 30 -1.28 15.16 6.13
N ILE A 31 -2.58 15.01 6.42
CA ILE A 31 -3.17 13.72 6.80
C ILE A 31 -2.99 12.69 5.68
N GLN A 32 -3.31 13.03 4.43
CA GLN A 32 -3.14 12.11 3.30
C GLN A 32 -1.67 11.73 3.09
N TYR A 33 -0.78 12.73 3.11
CA TYR A 33 0.66 12.51 3.01
C TYR A 33 1.17 11.58 4.11
N ASN A 34 0.81 11.84 5.37
CA ASN A 34 1.26 11.06 6.51
C ASN A 34 0.75 9.61 6.42
N LEU A 35 -0.53 9.40 6.11
CA LEU A 35 -1.09 8.06 5.93
C LEU A 35 -0.43 7.27 4.79
N ALA A 36 -0.06 7.93 3.67
CA ALA A 36 0.63 7.29 2.56
C ALA A 36 2.10 7.00 2.90
N ARG A 37 2.82 8.01 3.41
CA ARG A 37 4.24 7.97 3.78
C ARG A 37 4.55 6.90 4.82
N TYR A 38 3.67 6.76 5.82
CA TYR A 38 3.83 5.82 6.93
C TYR A 38 2.88 4.63 6.83
N SER A 39 2.29 4.38 5.66
CA SER A 39 1.31 3.31 5.41
C SER A 39 1.81 1.93 5.84
N VAL A 40 3.05 1.59 5.50
CA VAL A 40 3.68 0.30 5.88
C VAL A 40 3.88 0.22 7.39
N TYR A 41 4.34 1.30 8.04
CA TYR A 41 4.45 1.35 9.50
C TYR A 41 3.09 1.13 10.17
N TYR A 42 2.03 1.78 9.67
CA TYR A 42 0.69 1.58 10.24
C TYR A 42 0.15 0.17 9.99
N ALA A 43 0.41 -0.40 8.80
CA ALA A 43 0.05 -1.77 8.47
C ALA A 43 0.75 -2.81 9.34
N SER A 44 1.98 -2.57 9.81
CA SER A 44 2.68 -3.50 10.69
C SER A 44 2.16 -3.49 12.13
N HIS A 45 1.32 -2.51 12.51
CA HIS A 45 0.77 -2.34 13.86
C HIS A 45 -0.77 -2.40 13.88
N MET A 46 -1.41 -2.72 12.75
CA MET A 46 -2.86 -2.84 12.70
C MET A 46 -3.33 -4.26 13.02
N PRO A 47 -4.53 -4.41 13.60
CA PRO A 47 -5.20 -5.72 13.67
C PRO A 47 -5.40 -6.30 12.26
N ARG A 48 -5.16 -7.59 12.10
CA ARG A 48 -5.26 -8.31 10.82
C ARG A 48 -5.53 -9.80 11.01
N LYS A 49 -6.00 -10.45 9.95
CA LYS A 49 -5.90 -11.91 9.82
C LYS A 49 -4.46 -12.36 9.58
N GLU A 50 -4.14 -13.56 10.03
CA GLU A 50 -2.80 -14.15 9.92
C GLU A 50 -2.30 -14.25 8.48
N GLU A 51 -3.18 -14.60 7.55
CA GLU A 51 -2.86 -14.78 6.13
C GLU A 51 -2.84 -13.45 5.34
N ALA A 52 -3.23 -12.34 5.96
CA ALA A 52 -3.23 -11.03 5.31
C ALA A 52 -1.80 -10.50 5.16
N LYS A 53 -1.54 -9.79 4.06
CA LYS A 53 -0.23 -9.18 3.78
C LYS A 53 -0.31 -7.64 3.67
N PRO A 54 -0.80 -6.95 4.71
CA PRO A 54 -1.09 -5.52 4.62
C PRO A 54 0.17 -4.68 4.40
N GLU A 55 1.34 -5.07 4.93
CA GLU A 55 2.59 -4.32 4.73
C GLU A 55 3.02 -4.32 3.27
N LEU A 56 3.01 -5.49 2.62
CA LEU A 56 3.39 -5.64 1.22
C LEU A 56 2.41 -4.89 0.31
N ILE A 57 1.11 -4.98 0.62
CA ILE A 57 0.06 -4.27 -0.12
C ILE A 57 0.21 -2.76 0.06
N MET A 58 0.36 -2.27 1.28
CA MET A 58 0.54 -0.84 1.54
C MET A 58 1.83 -0.30 0.91
N ALA A 59 2.89 -1.10 0.90
CA ALA A 59 4.13 -0.74 0.23
C ALA A 59 3.93 -0.56 -1.28
N LEU A 60 3.19 -1.47 -1.92
CA LEU A 60 2.92 -1.38 -3.34
C LEU A 60 1.97 -0.22 -3.67
N GLU A 61 0.90 -0.05 -2.91
CA GLU A 61 -0.10 1.01 -3.17
C GLU A 61 0.41 2.42 -2.88
N ASN A 62 1.44 2.56 -2.04
CA ASN A 62 2.04 3.84 -1.65
C ASN A 62 3.54 3.91 -2.02
N ILE A 63 3.98 3.16 -3.02
CA ILE A 63 5.40 2.98 -3.40
C ILE A 63 6.15 4.29 -3.67
N ASN A 64 5.46 5.34 -4.10
CA ASN A 64 6.03 6.67 -4.36
C ASN A 64 6.28 7.47 -3.08
N TRP A 65 5.63 7.09 -1.97
CA TRP A 65 5.64 7.84 -0.73
C TRP A 65 6.51 7.19 0.34
N ILE A 66 6.57 5.86 0.38
CA ILE A 66 7.28 5.11 1.44
C ILE A 66 8.80 5.26 1.37
N ASP A 67 9.49 4.88 2.45
CA ASP A 67 10.93 4.71 2.42
C ASP A 67 11.27 3.45 1.61
N LYS A 68 12.12 3.63 0.60
CA LYS A 68 12.60 2.55 -0.28
C LYS A 68 14.08 2.30 0.00
N GLN A 69 14.40 1.06 0.32
CA GLN A 69 15.77 0.60 0.48
C GLN A 69 15.92 -0.73 -0.26
N ASN A 70 16.80 -0.75 -1.27
CA ASN A 70 17.10 -1.96 -2.01
C ASN A 70 17.98 -2.89 -1.16
N THR A 71 17.67 -4.18 -1.17
CA THR A 71 18.42 -5.25 -0.48
C THR A 71 18.54 -6.46 -1.42
N GLU A 72 19.07 -7.57 -0.92
CA GLU A 72 19.07 -8.85 -1.65
C GLU A 72 17.66 -9.46 -1.84
N ASN A 73 16.70 -9.09 -0.97
CA ASN A 73 15.33 -9.64 -0.98
C ASN A 73 14.30 -8.68 -1.61
N ILE A 74 14.70 -7.44 -1.90
CA ILE A 74 13.80 -6.46 -2.48
C ILE A 74 14.54 -5.45 -3.35
N TYR A 75 13.95 -5.17 -4.52
CA TYR A 75 14.39 -4.12 -5.40
C TYR A 75 13.20 -3.26 -5.85
N PHE A 76 13.34 -1.96 -5.63
CA PHE A 76 12.45 -0.94 -6.14
C PHE A 76 13.10 -0.29 -7.36
N HIS A 77 12.46 -0.43 -8.51
CA HIS A 77 12.91 0.23 -9.73
C HIS A 77 12.43 1.69 -9.71
N GLU A 78 13.29 2.62 -10.15
CA GLU A 78 13.02 4.07 -10.08
C GLU A 78 11.73 4.46 -10.83
N ASP A 79 11.57 3.97 -12.06
CA ASP A 79 10.41 4.30 -12.92
C ASP A 79 9.21 3.34 -12.79
N ARG A 80 9.17 2.45 -11.79
CA ARG A 80 8.09 1.46 -11.65
C ARG A 80 7.35 1.65 -10.34
N GLU A 81 6.17 2.23 -10.47
CA GLU A 81 5.27 2.51 -9.35
C GLU A 81 4.21 1.41 -9.15
N ASP A 82 4.34 0.31 -9.87
CA ASP A 82 3.36 -0.77 -9.91
C ASP A 82 3.96 -2.15 -9.60
N ILE A 83 5.25 -2.20 -9.25
CA ILE A 83 6.00 -3.44 -9.02
C ILE A 83 6.95 -3.31 -7.83
N ILE A 84 6.96 -4.36 -7.01
CA ILE A 84 8.04 -4.65 -6.05
C ILE A 84 8.77 -5.91 -6.55
N TYR A 85 10.05 -5.80 -6.88
CA TYR A 85 10.84 -6.96 -7.26
C TYR A 85 11.34 -7.67 -6.01
N LEU A 86 11.19 -8.99 -5.95
CA LEU A 86 11.58 -9.83 -4.81
C LEU A 86 12.96 -10.45 -5.06
N ASN A 87 13.26 -10.74 -6.32
CA ASN A 87 14.58 -11.09 -6.84
C ASN A 87 14.52 -10.98 -8.38
N LYS A 88 15.54 -11.49 -9.08
CA LYS A 88 15.60 -11.50 -10.55
C LYS A 88 14.50 -12.33 -11.22
N ASP A 89 13.97 -13.34 -10.53
CA ASP A 89 13.02 -14.32 -11.05
C ASP A 89 11.58 -13.99 -10.60
N ALA A 90 11.40 -13.06 -9.66
CA ALA A 90 10.12 -12.83 -9.01
C ALA A 90 9.79 -11.37 -8.70
N TYR A 91 8.52 -11.02 -8.86
CA TYR A 91 7.99 -9.71 -8.44
C TYR A 91 6.55 -9.79 -7.96
N PHE A 92 6.18 -8.86 -7.08
CA PHE A 92 4.82 -8.62 -6.61
C PHE A 92 4.21 -7.40 -7.32
N LYS A 93 2.96 -7.52 -7.79
CA LYS A 93 2.28 -6.48 -8.58
C LYS A 93 0.76 -6.50 -8.38
N LYS A 94 0.13 -5.35 -8.58
CA LYS A 94 -1.33 -5.18 -8.59
C LYS A 94 -1.92 -5.61 -9.93
N LYS A 95 -3.03 -6.36 -9.89
CA LYS A 95 -3.78 -6.77 -11.08
C LYS A 95 -4.54 -5.55 -11.65
N LYS A 96 -4.31 -5.17 -12.91
CA LYS A 96 -4.85 -3.92 -13.51
C LYS A 96 -6.37 -3.69 -13.37
N LYS A 97 -7.17 -4.77 -13.30
CA LYS A 97 -8.64 -4.70 -13.29
C LYS A 97 -9.27 -4.95 -11.91
N TYR A 98 -8.47 -5.28 -10.89
CA TYR A 98 -8.99 -5.74 -9.61
C TYR A 98 -8.23 -5.10 -8.44
N THR A 99 -8.79 -5.22 -7.24
CA THR A 99 -8.10 -4.89 -5.99
C THR A 99 -7.08 -5.94 -5.56
N ASP A 100 -6.89 -6.96 -6.40
CA ASP A 100 -6.09 -8.14 -6.14
C ASP A 100 -4.64 -7.95 -6.59
N TYR A 101 -3.78 -8.82 -6.11
CA TYR A 101 -2.36 -8.80 -6.38
C TYR A 101 -1.89 -10.15 -6.90
N TYR A 102 -0.67 -10.17 -7.42
CA TYR A 102 -0.04 -11.41 -7.81
C TYR A 102 1.46 -11.37 -7.63
N VAL A 103 2.04 -12.55 -7.44
CA VAL A 103 3.46 -12.81 -7.60
C VAL A 103 3.69 -13.45 -8.96
N ARG A 104 4.49 -12.83 -9.83
CA ARG A 104 5.12 -13.53 -10.95
C ARG A 104 6.35 -14.23 -10.39
N LEU A 105 6.54 -15.51 -10.67
CA LEU A 105 7.72 -16.27 -10.25
C LEU A 105 8.14 -17.22 -11.38
N GLU A 106 9.37 -17.05 -11.84
CA GLU A 106 10.01 -17.89 -12.84
C GLU A 106 10.76 -19.04 -12.16
N LYS A 107 10.44 -20.28 -12.55
CA LYS A 107 11.05 -21.51 -12.02
C LYS A 107 11.69 -22.30 -13.16
N LYS A 108 12.47 -23.33 -12.79
CA LYS A 108 13.05 -24.28 -13.75
C LYS A 108 12.01 -24.90 -14.70
N ASN A 109 10.79 -25.13 -14.21
CA ASN A 109 9.72 -25.79 -14.95
C ASN A 109 8.76 -24.79 -15.63
N GLY A 110 9.11 -23.50 -15.66
CA GLY A 110 8.32 -22.47 -16.33
C GLY A 110 7.89 -21.32 -15.43
N LEU A 111 7.15 -20.40 -16.04
CA LEU A 111 6.68 -19.17 -15.42
C LEU A 111 5.32 -19.36 -14.77
N ASN A 112 5.15 -18.89 -13.53
CA ASN A 112 3.87 -18.95 -12.82
C ASN A 112 3.43 -17.58 -12.31
N PHE A 113 2.12 -17.39 -12.23
CA PHE A 113 1.47 -16.24 -11.63
C PHE A 113 0.60 -16.71 -10.47
N TYR A 114 0.93 -16.29 -9.25
CA TYR A 114 0.22 -16.65 -8.02
C TYR A 114 -0.66 -15.48 -7.61
N TYR A 115 -1.98 -15.66 -7.59
CA TYR A 115 -2.96 -14.61 -7.35
C TYR A 115 -3.41 -14.59 -5.89
N THR A 116 -3.56 -13.39 -5.37
CA THR A 116 -4.14 -13.13 -4.06
C THR A 116 -5.57 -12.63 -4.18
N ASP A 117 -6.31 -12.66 -3.08
CA ASP A 117 -7.46 -11.77 -2.89
C ASP A 117 -7.01 -10.35 -2.47
N SER A 118 -7.98 -9.51 -2.13
CA SER A 118 -7.78 -8.10 -1.77
C SER A 118 -7.02 -7.88 -0.45
N ILE A 119 -6.85 -8.91 0.38
CA ILE A 119 -6.08 -8.85 1.64
C ILE A 119 -4.67 -9.42 1.49
N GLY A 120 -4.34 -9.96 0.33
CA GLY A 120 -3.02 -10.54 0.04
C GLY A 120 -2.93 -12.04 0.34
N LYS A 121 -4.05 -12.71 0.62
CA LYS A 121 -4.07 -14.17 0.80
C LYS A 121 -4.05 -14.84 -0.57
N PHE A 122 -3.10 -15.73 -0.80
CA PHE A 122 -3.00 -16.50 -2.04
C PHE A 122 -4.16 -17.49 -2.18
N ARG A 123 -4.72 -17.58 -3.40
CA ARG A 123 -5.89 -18.43 -3.70
C ARG A 123 -5.62 -19.38 -4.84
N THR A 124 -5.12 -18.85 -5.95
CA THR A 124 -4.97 -19.58 -7.21
C THR A 124 -3.66 -19.24 -7.87
N TYR A 125 -3.24 -20.07 -8.83
CA TYR A 125 -2.12 -19.76 -9.70
C TYR A 125 -2.42 -20.18 -11.14
N SER A 126 -1.71 -19.60 -12.10
CA SER A 126 -1.75 -20.02 -13.50
C SER A 126 -0.37 -19.98 -14.15
N SER A 127 -0.22 -20.68 -15.28
CA SER A 127 0.94 -20.63 -16.16
C SER A 127 0.55 -20.00 -17.51
N PRO A 128 1.46 -19.31 -18.22
CA PRO A 128 1.26 -18.89 -19.61
C PRO A 128 0.83 -19.99 -20.57
N ASP A 129 1.08 -21.26 -20.25
CA ASP A 129 0.81 -22.39 -21.13
C ASP A 129 -0.69 -22.52 -21.46
N ASN A 130 -1.57 -22.23 -20.49
CA ASN A 130 -3.02 -22.32 -20.68
C ASN A 130 -3.84 -21.24 -19.95
N TRP A 131 -3.22 -20.41 -19.10
CA TRP A 131 -3.89 -19.38 -18.27
C TRP A 131 -5.03 -19.89 -17.39
N GLU A 132 -5.11 -21.19 -17.16
CA GLU A 132 -6.11 -21.80 -16.29
C GLU A 132 -5.71 -21.56 -14.84
N GLU A 133 -6.59 -20.91 -14.07
CA GLU A 133 -6.40 -20.72 -12.63
C GLU A 133 -6.68 -22.03 -11.89
N LYS A 134 -5.67 -22.52 -11.18
CA LYS A 134 -5.72 -23.73 -10.37
C LYS A 134 -5.60 -23.37 -8.89
N PRO A 135 -6.21 -24.15 -7.97
CA PRO A 135 -6.03 -23.95 -6.54
C PRO A 135 -4.56 -24.06 -6.15
N LEU A 136 -4.13 -23.27 -5.16
CA LEU A 136 -2.78 -23.39 -4.61
C LEU A 136 -2.63 -24.67 -3.76
N GLU A 137 -1.52 -25.35 -3.97
CA GLU A 137 -1.03 -26.40 -3.07
C GLU A 137 -0.22 -25.80 -1.92
N GLU A 138 -0.21 -26.47 -0.77
CA GLU A 138 0.50 -26.03 0.44
C GLU A 138 2.01 -25.82 0.19
N VAL A 139 2.64 -26.70 -0.59
CA VAL A 139 4.06 -26.56 -0.95
C VAL A 139 4.35 -25.27 -1.72
N SER A 140 3.42 -24.85 -2.60
CA SER A 140 3.55 -23.58 -3.32
C SER A 140 3.32 -22.39 -2.40
N LEU A 141 2.43 -22.51 -1.43
CA LEU A 141 2.22 -21.47 -0.41
C LEU A 141 3.49 -21.27 0.43
N GLN A 142 4.12 -22.35 0.89
CA GLN A 142 5.36 -22.28 1.66
C GLN A 142 6.51 -21.62 0.87
N GLU A 143 6.62 -21.91 -0.43
CA GLU A 143 7.61 -21.27 -1.30
C GLU A 143 7.36 -19.76 -1.42
N LEU A 144 6.11 -19.34 -1.60
CA LEU A 144 5.73 -17.93 -1.62
C LEU A 144 6.02 -17.24 -0.28
N GLU A 145 5.75 -17.90 0.85
CA GLU A 145 6.08 -17.36 2.16
C GLU A 145 7.59 -17.20 2.35
N ASN A 146 8.39 -18.19 1.93
CA ASN A 146 9.85 -18.11 2.00
C ASN A 146 10.42 -16.97 1.14
N LEU A 147 9.76 -16.65 0.03
CA LEU A 147 10.11 -15.52 -0.83
C LEU A 147 9.68 -14.17 -0.23
N LEU A 148 8.47 -14.09 0.32
CA LEU A 148 7.86 -12.83 0.75
C LEU A 148 8.21 -12.42 2.17
N ALA A 149 8.43 -13.36 3.08
CA ALA A 149 8.76 -13.07 4.48
C ALA A 149 10.01 -12.20 4.64
N PRO A 150 11.17 -12.51 4.03
CA PRO A 150 12.34 -11.66 4.13
C PRO A 150 12.14 -10.29 3.43
N ALA A 151 11.48 -10.27 2.26
CA ALA A 151 11.16 -9.03 1.57
C ALA A 151 10.25 -8.12 2.41
N THR A 152 9.22 -8.67 3.04
CA THR A 152 8.30 -7.94 3.92
C THR A 152 9.02 -7.38 5.14
N LYS A 153 9.92 -8.17 5.74
CA LYS A 153 10.77 -7.71 6.84
C LYS A 153 11.65 -6.53 6.44
N ASP A 154 12.28 -6.59 5.27
CA ASP A 154 13.12 -5.51 4.74
C ASP A 154 12.31 -4.24 4.44
N ILE A 155 11.11 -4.40 3.86
CA ILE A 155 10.15 -3.30 3.65
C ILE A 155 9.83 -2.61 4.97
N VAL A 156 9.45 -3.36 6.00
CA VAL A 156 9.06 -2.81 7.32
C VAL A 156 10.25 -2.12 7.99
N LYS A 157 11.44 -2.73 7.94
CA LYS A 157 12.66 -2.20 8.54
C LYS A 157 13.09 -0.87 7.93
N ALA A 158 12.84 -0.66 6.64
CA ALA A 158 13.16 0.60 5.96
C ALA A 158 12.30 1.78 6.43
N GLN A 159 11.14 1.53 7.07
CA GLN A 159 10.19 2.59 7.40
C GLN A 159 10.59 3.38 8.64
N LYS A 160 10.42 4.69 8.55
CA LYS A 160 10.52 5.59 9.70
C LYS A 160 9.23 5.58 10.53
N THR A 161 9.37 5.83 11.82
CA THR A 161 8.23 6.09 12.71
C THR A 161 7.64 7.48 12.43
N PRO A 162 6.31 7.62 12.33
CA PRO A 162 5.65 8.91 12.16
C PRO A 162 5.83 9.81 13.40
N THR A 163 6.14 11.09 13.18
CA THR A 163 6.17 12.08 14.28
C THR A 163 4.78 12.35 14.84
N ILE A 164 3.78 12.45 13.96
CA ILE A 164 2.36 12.53 14.34
C ILE A 164 1.75 11.17 14.00
N ASN A 165 1.40 10.41 15.03
CA ASN A 165 0.87 9.06 14.88
C ASN A 165 -0.64 9.09 14.55
N LEU A 166 -1.00 8.67 13.34
CA LEU A 166 -2.37 8.56 12.84
C LEU A 166 -2.89 7.11 12.79
N GLN A 167 -2.32 6.18 13.57
CA GLN A 167 -2.69 4.75 13.58
C GLN A 167 -4.20 4.53 13.69
N LYS A 168 -4.88 5.26 14.58
CA LYS A 168 -6.33 5.13 14.75
C LYS A 168 -7.09 5.46 13.46
N LEU A 169 -6.68 6.54 12.76
CA LEU A 169 -7.30 6.94 11.50
C LEU A 169 -6.95 5.95 10.38
N PHE A 170 -5.73 5.43 10.37
CA PHE A 170 -5.33 4.36 9.44
C PHE A 170 -6.19 3.11 9.63
N ASN A 171 -6.35 2.64 10.87
CA ASN A 171 -7.19 1.49 11.20
C ASN A 171 -8.65 1.74 10.77
N GLN A 172 -9.22 2.90 11.08
CA GLN A 172 -10.57 3.24 10.61
C GLN A 172 -10.75 3.12 9.09
N LYS A 173 -9.70 3.41 8.33
CA LYS A 173 -9.73 3.34 6.86
C LYS A 173 -9.52 1.92 6.31
N TYR A 174 -8.68 1.11 6.96
CA TYR A 174 -8.18 -0.15 6.37
C TYR A 174 -8.48 -1.42 7.18
N GLU A 175 -8.89 -1.32 8.44
CA GLU A 175 -9.09 -2.48 9.32
C GLU A 175 -10.15 -3.43 8.77
N SER A 176 -11.30 -2.91 8.29
CA SER A 176 -12.35 -3.72 7.69
C SER A 176 -11.88 -4.52 6.47
N ARG A 177 -10.87 -4.02 5.75
CA ARG A 177 -10.27 -4.73 4.62
C ARG A 177 -9.50 -5.94 5.10
N PHE A 178 -8.54 -5.77 6.01
CA PHE A 178 -7.58 -6.82 6.39
C PHE A 178 -8.04 -7.74 7.54
N ASN A 179 -9.21 -7.47 8.13
CA ASN A 179 -9.84 -8.33 9.13
C ASN A 179 -11.02 -9.15 8.58
N HIS A 180 -11.42 -8.99 7.31
CA HIS A 180 -12.59 -9.68 6.80
C HIS A 180 -12.37 -11.16 6.53
#